data_AF-A0A8S9K8T3-F1
#
_entry.id   AF-A0A8S9K8T3-F1
#
_cell.length_a   1.000
_cell.length_b   1.000
_cell.length_c   1.000
_cell.angle_alpha   90.00
_cell.angle_beta   90.00
_cell.angle_gamma   90.00
#
_symmetry.space_group_name_H-M   'P 1'
#
loop_
_entity.id
_entity.type
_entity.pdbx_description
1 polymer ?
#
loop_
_entity_poly.entity_id
_entity_poly.type
_entity_poly.pdbx_seq_one_letter_code
_entity_poly.pdbx_strand_id
1 'polypeptide(L)'
;MDGNGTLFGTLSGNTREVLHKFTVDLPKKHGRGGQSALRFARLRMEKRHNYVRKTAELATQFYINPATSQPNVAGLILAGSADFKTELSQSELFDPRLQAKILNVVDVSYGGENGFNQAIELSAEILSNVKFIQEKKLIGKYFEEISQDTGKYVFGVEDTLKALEMGAIETLIVWENLDINRYELKNSTSGEIVVKHFGKDQETDQSNFHDAETNAELEVQEKMPLLEWFANEYKRFGCTLEFVTNKSQEGSQFCRGFGGIGGMLRYQLDMRTFDELSDGEVYEDSD
;
A
#
# COMPACT_ATOMS: atom_id res chain seq x y z
N MET A 1 4.28 -17.90 19.64
CA MET A 1 5.16 -18.41 20.71
C MET A 1 4.34 -19.27 21.66
N ASP A 2 4.79 -20.48 21.92
CA ASP A 2 4.22 -21.38 22.92
C ASP A 2 5.34 -21.88 23.85
N GLY A 3 5.00 -22.44 25.01
CA GLY A 3 5.94 -23.05 25.94
C GLY A 3 6.66 -24.29 25.38
N ASN A 4 6.14 -24.89 24.30
CA ASN A 4 6.74 -26.04 23.63
C ASN A 4 7.62 -25.66 22.42
N GLY A 5 7.47 -24.44 21.89
CA GLY A 5 8.19 -24.01 20.69
C GLY A 5 7.62 -22.77 20.01
N THR A 6 8.35 -22.28 19.01
CA THR A 6 7.95 -21.15 18.17
C THR A 6 7.88 -21.53 16.72
N LEU A 7 6.94 -20.92 16.02
CA LEU A 7 6.76 -21.01 14.58
C LEU A 7 6.86 -19.58 14.01
N PHE A 8 7.61 -19.45 12.92
CA PHE A 8 7.70 -18.25 12.09
C PHE A 8 7.04 -18.54 10.76
N GLY A 9 6.21 -17.62 10.30
CA GLY A 9 5.50 -17.72 9.04
C GLY A 9 5.19 -16.36 8.47
N THR A 10 4.79 -16.37 7.21
CA THR A 10 4.33 -15.21 6.47
C THR A 10 2.94 -15.50 5.92
N LEU A 11 2.14 -14.44 5.84
CA LEU A 11 0.83 -14.45 5.21
C LEU A 11 0.85 -13.37 4.13
N SER A 12 0.65 -13.75 2.88
CA SER A 12 0.56 -12.83 1.74
C SER A 12 -0.76 -13.05 1.03
N GLY A 13 -1.73 -12.14 1.25
CA GLY A 13 -3.09 -12.32 0.76
C GLY A 13 -3.70 -13.61 1.30
N ASN A 14 -3.93 -14.60 0.42
CA ASN A 14 -4.48 -15.90 0.77
C ASN A 14 -3.43 -17.02 0.87
N THR A 15 -2.15 -16.73 0.60
CA THR A 15 -1.07 -17.72 0.72
C THR A 15 -0.43 -17.64 2.10
N ARG A 16 -0.40 -18.79 2.78
CA ARG A 16 0.31 -18.96 4.06
C ARG A 16 1.58 -19.76 3.83
N GLU A 17 2.69 -19.30 4.40
CA GLU A 17 3.97 -19.98 4.32
C GLU A 17 4.59 -20.09 5.72
N VAL A 18 5.08 -21.28 6.06
CA VAL A 18 5.79 -21.51 7.32
C VAL A 18 7.29 -21.51 7.01
N LEU A 19 8.00 -20.49 7.47
CA LEU A 19 9.43 -20.30 7.20
C LEU A 19 10.27 -21.25 8.04
N HIS A 20 10.00 -21.27 9.35
CA HIS A 20 10.79 -22.04 10.28
C HIS A 20 10.00 -22.38 11.55
N LYS A 21 10.28 -23.54 12.13
CA LYS A 21 9.76 -23.94 13.44
C LYS A 21 10.86 -24.60 14.24
N PHE A 22 10.90 -24.28 15.53
CA PHE A 22 11.77 -24.97 16.47
C PHE A 22 11.07 -25.22 17.80
N THR A 23 11.41 -26.32 18.43
CA THR A 23 10.87 -26.73 19.73
C THR A 23 11.83 -26.36 20.85
N VAL A 24 11.28 -26.14 22.04
CA VAL A 24 12.05 -25.86 23.26
C VAL A 24 11.46 -26.65 24.40
N ASP A 25 12.35 -27.26 25.19
CA ASP A 25 11.97 -27.91 26.44
C ASP A 25 12.22 -26.94 27.61
N LEU A 26 11.14 -26.36 28.13
CA LEU A 26 11.19 -25.40 29.23
C LEU A 26 10.92 -26.11 30.57
N PRO A 27 11.73 -25.85 31.62
CA PRO A 27 11.51 -26.43 32.94
C PRO A 27 10.15 -26.01 33.51
N LYS A 28 9.27 -26.99 33.79
CA LYS A 28 7.94 -26.72 34.36
C LYS A 28 8.02 -26.11 35.76
N LYS A 29 6.93 -25.47 36.18
CA LYS A 29 6.80 -24.95 37.55
C LYS A 29 6.76 -26.13 38.52
N HIS A 30 7.71 -26.19 39.46
CA HIS A 30 7.64 -27.18 40.53
C HIS A 30 6.62 -26.72 41.57
N GLY A 31 5.62 -27.56 41.85
CA GLY A 31 4.57 -27.28 42.84
C GLY A 31 4.93 -27.68 44.28
N ARG A 32 5.99 -28.46 44.47
CA ARG A 32 6.46 -28.90 45.80
C ARG A 32 7.58 -27.99 46.29
N GLY A 33 7.38 -27.37 47.46
CA GLY A 33 8.38 -26.51 48.10
C GLY A 33 9.60 -27.28 48.61
N GLY A 34 10.71 -26.58 48.83
CA GLY A 34 11.96 -27.15 49.34
C GLY A 34 13.13 -26.16 49.27
N GLN A 35 14.27 -26.50 49.89
CA GLN A 35 15.48 -25.66 49.92
C GLN A 35 16.02 -25.32 48.52
N SER A 36 15.75 -26.18 47.53
CA SER A 36 16.17 -25.99 46.13
C SER A 36 15.14 -25.25 45.26
N ALA A 37 13.96 -24.87 45.80
CA ALA A 37 12.88 -24.25 45.03
C ALA A 37 13.31 -22.95 44.33
N LEU A 38 14.08 -22.10 45.02
CA LEU A 38 14.59 -20.83 44.47
C LEU A 38 15.55 -21.08 43.29
N ARG A 39 16.42 -22.09 43.40
CA ARG A 39 17.35 -22.46 42.33
C ARG A 39 16.60 -22.90 41.07
N PHE A 40 15.59 -23.76 41.22
CA PHE A 40 14.79 -24.20 40.07
C PHE A 40 13.95 -23.06 39.48
N ALA A 41 13.50 -22.11 40.30
CA ALA A 41 12.85 -20.90 39.81
C ALA A 41 13.80 -20.06 38.94
N ARG A 42 15.03 -19.85 39.40
CA ARG A 42 16.06 -19.12 38.64
C ARG A 42 16.39 -19.81 37.32
N LEU A 43 16.63 -21.12 37.34
CA LEU A 43 16.93 -21.91 36.13
C LEU A 43 15.79 -21.82 35.09
N ARG A 44 14.53 -21.77 35.55
CA ARG A 44 13.37 -21.59 34.68
C ARG A 44 13.33 -20.20 34.06
N MET A 45 13.54 -19.15 34.85
CA MET A 45 13.60 -17.77 34.34
C MET A 45 14.71 -17.62 33.31
N GLU A 46 15.88 -18.19 33.59
CA GLU A 46 17.03 -18.16 32.68
C GLU A 46 16.76 -18.89 31.36
N LYS A 47 16.14 -20.08 31.42
CA LYS A 47 15.74 -20.82 30.21
C LYS A 47 14.66 -20.09 29.41
N ARG A 48 13.70 -19.42 30.06
CA ARG A 48 12.70 -18.58 29.40
C ARG A 48 13.33 -17.37 28.73
N HIS A 49 14.25 -16.69 29.41
CA HIS A 49 14.99 -15.56 28.84
C HIS A 49 15.80 -15.95 27.61
N ASN A 50 16.51 -17.09 27.68
CA ASN A 50 17.26 -17.62 26.54
C ASN A 50 16.35 -18.02 25.37
N TYR A 51 15.14 -18.51 25.67
CA TYR A 51 14.15 -18.80 24.65
C TYR A 51 13.68 -17.53 23.94
N VAL A 52 13.28 -16.50 24.69
CA VAL A 52 12.87 -15.19 24.14
C VAL A 52 14.00 -14.58 23.29
N ARG A 53 15.24 -14.62 23.78
CA ARG A 53 16.43 -14.16 23.03
C ARG A 53 16.57 -14.90 21.70
N LYS A 54 16.55 -16.23 21.72
CA LYS A 54 16.69 -17.05 20.51
C LYS A 54 15.56 -16.76 19.52
N THR A 55 14.34 -16.57 19.99
CA THR A 55 13.20 -16.20 19.13
C THR A 55 13.40 -14.81 18.52
N ALA A 56 13.85 -13.82 19.29
CA ALA A 56 14.12 -12.46 18.81
C ALA A 56 15.23 -12.42 17.74
N GLU A 57 16.33 -13.15 17.97
CA GLU A 57 17.43 -13.27 17.01
C GLU A 57 16.98 -13.92 15.70
N LEU A 58 16.23 -15.02 15.77
CA LEU A 58 15.69 -15.69 14.58
C LEU A 58 14.65 -14.83 13.85
N ALA A 59 13.81 -14.08 14.57
CA ALA A 59 12.88 -13.15 13.96
C ALA A 59 13.61 -12.07 13.14
N THR A 60 14.72 -11.56 13.67
CA THR A 60 15.58 -10.59 12.97
C THR A 60 16.16 -11.22 11.70
N GLN A 61 16.66 -12.45 11.77
CA GLN A 61 17.23 -13.15 10.60
C GLN A 61 16.21 -13.42 9.49
N PHE A 62 14.96 -13.73 9.82
CA PHE A 62 13.94 -14.05 8.82
C PHE A 62 13.17 -12.83 8.30
N TYR A 63 12.94 -11.82 9.14
CA TYR A 63 12.09 -10.68 8.78
C TYR A 63 12.86 -9.42 8.41
N ILE A 64 14.18 -9.35 8.61
CA ILE A 64 15.02 -8.25 8.14
C ILE A 64 15.93 -8.76 7.02
N ASN A 65 15.93 -8.04 5.89
CA ASN A 65 16.84 -8.35 4.80
C ASN A 65 18.26 -7.84 5.14
N PRO A 66 19.30 -8.70 5.11
CA PRO A 66 20.66 -8.29 5.46
C PRO A 66 21.25 -7.24 4.51
N ALA A 67 20.80 -7.17 3.25
CA ALA A 67 21.35 -6.23 2.28
C ALA A 67 20.82 -4.80 2.45
N THR A 68 19.52 -4.64 2.70
CA THR A 68 18.87 -3.33 2.83
C THR A 68 18.70 -2.90 4.28
N SER A 69 18.93 -3.80 5.25
CA SER A 69 18.71 -3.56 6.67
C SER A 69 17.27 -3.13 7.01
N GLN A 70 16.32 -3.37 6.11
CA GLN A 70 14.91 -3.02 6.27
C GLN A 70 14.05 -4.26 6.51
N PRO A 71 12.94 -4.14 7.25
CA PRO A 71 11.98 -5.22 7.39
C PRO A 71 11.38 -5.61 6.04
N ASN A 72 11.33 -6.91 5.74
CA ASN A 72 10.70 -7.44 4.52
C ASN A 72 9.16 -7.50 4.63
N VAL A 73 8.61 -7.31 5.85
CA VAL A 73 7.18 -7.43 6.12
C VAL A 73 6.53 -6.06 6.31
N ALA A 74 5.31 -5.90 5.78
CA ALA A 74 4.53 -4.68 5.95
C ALA A 74 4.08 -4.47 7.41
N GLY A 75 3.82 -5.57 8.13
CA GLY A 75 3.49 -5.60 9.54
C GLY A 75 3.75 -6.96 10.16
N LEU A 76 3.83 -7.00 11.48
CA LEU A 76 4.16 -8.18 12.27
C LEU A 76 3.06 -8.43 13.30
N ILE A 77 2.70 -9.70 13.49
CA ILE A 77 1.71 -10.11 14.50
C ILE A 77 2.38 -11.08 15.47
N LEU A 78 2.30 -10.78 16.75
CA LEU A 78 2.83 -11.64 17.80
C LEU A 78 1.70 -12.49 18.38
N ALA A 79 1.61 -13.74 17.93
CA ALA A 79 0.65 -14.70 18.47
C ALA A 79 1.31 -15.59 19.53
N GLY A 80 0.62 -15.89 20.62
CA GLY A 80 1.09 -16.86 21.60
C GLY A 80 0.11 -17.12 22.73
N SER A 81 0.38 -18.19 23.48
CA SER A 81 -0.32 -18.47 24.73
C SER A 81 0.43 -17.82 25.89
N ALA A 82 -0.31 -17.18 26.79
CA ALA A 82 0.20 -16.50 27.98
C ALA A 82 1.18 -15.33 27.67
N ASP A 83 2.00 -14.98 28.67
CA ASP A 83 2.78 -13.74 28.71
C ASP A 83 4.08 -13.77 27.87
N PHE A 84 4.42 -14.88 27.21
CA PHE A 84 5.69 -14.95 26.45
C PHE A 84 5.77 -13.93 25.32
N LYS A 85 4.64 -13.63 24.68
CA LYS A 85 4.55 -12.65 23.60
C LYS A 85 4.62 -11.20 24.10
N THR A 86 4.12 -10.93 25.31
CA THR A 86 4.20 -9.60 25.94
C THR A 86 5.61 -9.37 26.44
N GLU A 87 6.25 -10.39 27.03
CA GLU A 87 7.69 -10.36 27.36
C GLU A 87 8.54 -10.10 26.12
N LEU A 88 8.28 -10.76 24.98
CA LEU A 88 9.01 -10.51 23.73
C LEU A 88 8.83 -9.06 23.25
N SER A 89 7.58 -8.56 23.21
CA SER A 89 7.24 -7.21 22.74
C SER A 89 7.86 -6.10 23.59
N GLN A 90 7.97 -6.31 24.90
CA GLN A 90 8.54 -5.36 25.86
C GLN A 90 10.05 -5.51 26.04
N SER A 91 10.63 -6.63 25.58
CA SER A 91 12.06 -6.88 25.77
C SER A 91 12.92 -5.99 24.86
N GLU A 92 14.00 -5.45 25.42
CA GLU A 92 15.06 -4.76 24.66
C GLU A 92 15.83 -5.70 23.71
N LEU A 93 15.57 -7.01 23.78
CA LEU A 93 16.18 -8.01 22.92
C LEU A 93 15.58 -8.03 21.52
N PHE A 94 14.37 -7.48 21.36
CA PHE A 94 13.69 -7.44 20.08
C PHE A 94 14.17 -6.25 19.26
N ASP A 95 14.43 -6.45 17.96
CA ASP A 95 14.95 -5.38 17.11
C ASP A 95 13.94 -4.21 17.05
N PRO A 96 14.35 -2.97 17.36
CA PRO A 96 13.46 -1.80 17.35
C PRO A 96 12.72 -1.59 16.03
N ARG A 97 13.33 -1.99 14.90
CA ARG A 97 12.72 -1.87 13.56
C ARG A 97 11.54 -2.82 13.39
N LEU A 98 11.64 -4.02 13.94
CA LEU A 98 10.53 -4.98 13.96
C LEU A 98 9.49 -4.59 15.00
N GLN A 99 9.92 -4.03 16.14
CA GLN A 99 9.02 -3.57 17.19
C GLN A 99 8.07 -2.49 16.67
N ALA A 100 8.57 -1.53 15.88
CA ALA A 100 7.76 -0.50 15.23
C ALA A 100 6.75 -1.05 14.20
N LYS A 101 6.91 -2.30 13.77
CA LYS A 101 6.04 -2.97 12.80
C LYS A 101 5.05 -3.92 13.45
N ILE A 102 5.01 -4.04 14.77
CA ILE A 102 4.02 -4.86 15.48
C ILE A 102 2.64 -4.22 15.31
N LEU A 103 1.75 -4.91 14.62
CA LEU A 103 0.37 -4.50 14.41
C LEU A 103 -0.52 -4.90 15.58
N ASN A 104 -0.39 -6.15 16.03
CA ASN A 104 -1.18 -6.66 17.13
C ASN A 104 -0.48 -7.83 17.85
N VAL A 105 -0.92 -8.07 19.09
CA VAL A 105 -0.53 -9.20 19.93
C VAL A 105 -1.77 -10.06 20.18
N VAL A 106 -1.78 -11.29 19.69
CA VAL A 106 -2.96 -12.18 19.68
C VAL A 106 -2.79 -13.32 20.67
N ASP A 107 -3.83 -13.60 21.46
CA ASP A 107 -3.93 -14.78 22.31
C ASP A 107 -4.43 -15.97 21.49
N VAL A 108 -3.64 -17.05 21.48
CA VAL A 108 -4.03 -18.32 20.84
C VAL A 108 -4.04 -19.44 21.86
N SER A 109 -5.02 -20.34 21.72
CA SER A 109 -5.24 -21.45 22.66
C SER A 109 -4.25 -22.58 22.43
N TYR A 110 -3.77 -22.75 21.20
CA TYR A 110 -2.86 -23.82 20.79
C TYR A 110 -1.59 -23.24 20.15
N GLY A 111 -0.47 -23.94 20.32
CA GLY A 111 0.79 -23.64 19.63
C GLY A 111 0.88 -24.28 18.24
N GLY A 112 2.01 -24.06 17.56
CA GLY A 112 2.32 -24.69 16.27
C GLY A 112 1.44 -24.22 15.11
N GLU A 113 1.19 -25.11 14.16
CA GLU A 113 0.46 -24.81 12.92
C GLU A 113 -1.03 -24.56 13.14
N ASN A 114 -1.65 -25.25 14.12
CA ASN A 114 -3.05 -25.00 14.49
C ASN A 114 -3.22 -23.62 15.11
N GLY A 115 -2.30 -23.22 16.00
CA GLY A 115 -2.25 -21.87 16.55
C GLY A 115 -2.01 -20.80 15.49
N PHE A 116 -1.22 -21.11 14.46
CA PHE A 116 -0.97 -20.20 13.35
C PHE A 116 -2.26 -19.90 12.56
N ASN A 117 -3.10 -20.92 12.30
CA ASN A 117 -4.38 -20.70 11.62
C ASN A 117 -5.35 -19.87 12.47
N GLN A 118 -5.41 -20.16 13.76
CA GLN A 118 -6.23 -19.37 14.69
C GLN A 118 -5.75 -17.91 14.75
N ALA A 119 -4.44 -17.68 14.75
CA ALA A 119 -3.88 -16.34 14.73
C ALA A 119 -4.26 -15.58 13.45
N ILE A 120 -4.26 -16.25 12.29
CA ILE A 120 -4.66 -15.66 11.01
C ILE A 120 -6.13 -15.24 11.07
N GLU A 121 -7.02 -16.11 11.56
CA GLU A 121 -8.45 -15.84 11.65
C GLU A 121 -8.76 -14.66 12.59
N LEU A 122 -8.17 -14.65 13.79
CA LEU A 122 -8.33 -13.55 14.75
C LEU A 122 -7.71 -12.23 14.27
N SER A 123 -6.71 -12.30 13.39
CA SER A 123 -6.04 -11.13 12.84
C SER A 123 -6.67 -10.60 11.56
N ALA A 124 -7.63 -11.32 10.97
CA ALA A 124 -8.21 -10.97 9.68
C ALA A 124 -8.83 -9.57 9.67
N GLU A 125 -9.52 -9.18 10.75
CA GLU A 125 -10.11 -7.86 10.91
C GLU A 125 -9.05 -6.75 10.99
N ILE A 126 -7.94 -7.00 11.66
CA ILE A 126 -6.87 -6.00 11.80
C ILE A 126 -6.12 -5.86 10.47
N LEU A 127 -5.87 -6.97 9.79
CA LEU A 127 -5.21 -6.98 8.49
C LEU A 127 -6.04 -6.26 7.43
N SER A 128 -7.37 -6.40 7.43
CA SER A 128 -8.24 -5.63 6.55
C SER A 128 -8.18 -4.13 6.89
N ASN A 129 -8.20 -3.79 8.18
CA ASN A 129 -8.04 -2.43 8.66
C ASN A 129 -6.69 -1.81 8.26
N VAL A 130 -5.59 -2.58 8.13
CA VAL A 130 -4.30 -2.04 7.72
C VAL A 130 -4.33 -1.46 6.31
N LYS A 131 -4.97 -2.13 5.33
CA LYS A 131 -5.14 -1.57 3.98
C LYS A 131 -5.92 -0.26 4.05
N PHE A 132 -7.02 -0.24 4.81
CA PHE A 132 -7.82 0.97 5.02
C PHE A 132 -7.07 2.10 5.73
N ILE A 133 -6.23 1.79 6.72
CA ILE A 133 -5.43 2.79 7.44
C ILE A 133 -4.35 3.37 6.53
N GLN A 134 -3.70 2.54 5.71
CA GLN A 134 -2.70 2.99 4.72
C GLN A 134 -3.36 3.89 3.68
N GLU A 135 -4.49 3.46 3.12
CA GLU A 135 -5.30 4.23 2.17
C GLU A 135 -5.74 5.58 2.76
N LYS A 136 -6.30 5.56 3.97
CA LYS A 136 -6.70 6.77 4.71
C LYS A 136 -5.52 7.72 4.93
N LYS A 137 -4.35 7.18 5.28
CA LYS A 137 -3.14 7.97 5.51
C LYS A 137 -2.61 8.57 4.20
N LEU A 138 -2.68 7.83 3.09
CA LEU A 138 -2.28 8.29 1.77
C LEU A 138 -3.16 9.45 1.31
N ILE A 139 -4.49 9.27 1.34
CA ILE A 139 -5.45 10.31 0.96
C ILE A 139 -5.38 11.49 1.94
N GLY A 140 -5.14 11.22 3.23
CA GLY A 140 -4.94 12.26 4.24
C GLY A 140 -3.75 13.18 3.92
N LYS A 141 -2.61 12.61 3.49
CA LYS A 141 -1.46 13.40 3.02
C LYS A 141 -1.80 14.21 1.77
N TYR A 142 -2.50 13.61 0.82
CA TYR A 142 -2.95 14.30 -0.38
C TYR A 142 -3.84 15.51 -0.04
N PHE A 143 -4.81 15.36 0.87
CA PHE A 143 -5.63 16.48 1.34
C PHE A 143 -4.86 17.51 2.16
N GLU A 144 -3.82 17.09 2.88
CA GLU A 144 -2.95 18.01 3.60
C GLU A 144 -2.20 18.93 2.63
N GLU A 145 -1.64 18.39 1.54
CA GLU A 145 -0.99 19.19 0.48
C GLU A 145 -1.96 20.18 -0.20
N ILE A 146 -3.22 19.78 -0.40
CA ILE A 146 -4.28 20.69 -0.89
C ILE A 146 -4.54 21.80 0.14
N SER A 147 -4.71 21.43 1.41
CA SER A 147 -5.06 22.39 2.47
C SER A 147 -3.95 23.40 2.78
N GLN A 148 -2.69 23.03 2.50
CA GLN A 148 -1.52 23.88 2.73
C GLN A 148 -1.19 24.77 1.52
N ASP A 149 -1.95 24.67 0.41
CA ASP A 149 -1.72 25.40 -0.84
C ASP A 149 -0.27 25.32 -1.33
N THR A 150 0.40 24.17 -1.11
CA THR A 150 1.80 23.95 -1.52
C THR A 150 1.97 23.86 -3.04
N GLY A 151 0.86 23.70 -3.78
CA GLY A 151 0.83 23.48 -5.22
C GLY A 151 1.47 22.16 -5.65
N LYS A 152 1.63 21.20 -4.73
CA LYS A 152 2.21 19.86 -4.99
C LYS A 152 1.15 18.78 -5.19
N TYR A 153 0.00 19.14 -5.73
CA TYR A 153 -1.07 18.21 -6.01
C TYR A 153 -1.63 18.46 -7.40
N VAL A 154 -2.22 17.42 -7.96
CA VAL A 154 -2.93 17.47 -9.23
C VAL A 154 -4.22 16.67 -9.11
N PHE A 155 -5.29 17.17 -9.73
CA PHE A 155 -6.58 16.52 -9.80
C PHE A 155 -7.15 16.65 -11.22
N GLY A 156 -8.06 15.77 -11.60
CA GLY A 156 -8.64 15.79 -12.94
C GLY A 156 -7.80 15.04 -13.98
N VAL A 157 -8.44 14.52 -15.01
CA VAL A 157 -7.82 13.61 -15.98
C VAL A 157 -6.77 14.33 -16.82
N GLU A 158 -7.10 15.52 -17.33
CA GLU A 158 -6.22 16.26 -18.25
C GLU A 158 -4.94 16.73 -17.52
N ASP A 159 -5.10 17.37 -16.37
CA ASP A 159 -3.96 17.85 -15.58
C ASP A 159 -3.09 16.70 -15.07
N THR A 160 -3.70 15.58 -14.62
CA THR A 160 -2.93 14.41 -14.18
C THR A 160 -2.14 13.78 -15.32
N LEU A 161 -2.68 13.75 -16.55
CA LEU A 161 -1.96 13.25 -17.72
C LEU A 161 -0.82 14.19 -18.12
N LYS A 162 -1.07 15.50 -18.20
CA LYS A 162 -0.02 16.50 -18.47
C LYS A 162 1.13 16.39 -17.46
N ALA A 163 0.81 16.31 -16.15
CA ALA A 163 1.81 16.14 -15.10
C ALA A 163 2.52 14.78 -15.13
N LEU A 164 1.84 13.73 -15.59
CA LEU A 164 2.43 12.41 -15.77
C LEU A 164 3.43 12.41 -16.93
N GLU A 165 3.10 13.03 -18.06
CA GLU A 165 3.97 13.18 -19.23
C GLU A 165 5.24 13.99 -18.90
N MET A 166 5.12 15.02 -18.05
CA MET A 166 6.26 15.76 -17.52
C MET A 166 7.08 14.99 -16.48
N GLY A 167 6.61 13.82 -16.02
CA GLY A 167 7.26 13.04 -14.96
C GLY A 167 7.28 13.75 -13.60
N ALA A 168 6.35 14.70 -13.38
CA ALA A 168 6.28 15.50 -12.17
C ALA A 168 5.63 14.75 -11.00
N ILE A 169 4.86 13.70 -11.27
CA ILE A 169 4.10 12.93 -10.27
C ILE A 169 5.03 12.00 -9.48
N GLU A 170 4.99 12.10 -8.15
CA GLU A 170 5.60 11.14 -7.23
C GLU A 170 4.69 9.93 -7.07
N THR A 171 3.46 10.17 -6.62
CA THR A 171 2.46 9.13 -6.35
C THR A 171 1.17 9.45 -7.07
N LEU A 172 0.79 8.57 -8.00
CA LEU A 172 -0.48 8.63 -8.71
C LEU A 172 -1.53 7.84 -7.91
N ILE A 173 -2.64 8.51 -7.59
CA ILE A 173 -3.74 7.96 -6.79
C ILE A 173 -4.94 7.78 -7.73
N VAL A 174 -5.38 6.54 -7.90
CA VAL A 174 -6.47 6.20 -8.82
C VAL A 174 -7.53 5.40 -8.09
N TRP A 175 -8.80 5.74 -8.29
CA TRP A 175 -9.91 4.96 -7.77
C TRP A 175 -10.06 3.63 -8.52
N GLU A 176 -10.22 2.52 -7.80
CA GLU A 176 -10.35 1.17 -8.39
C GLU A 176 -11.48 1.05 -9.42
N ASN A 177 -12.57 1.82 -9.26
CA ASN A 177 -13.72 1.81 -10.16
C ASN A 177 -13.78 3.08 -11.03
N LEU A 178 -12.63 3.53 -11.55
CA LEU A 178 -12.60 4.68 -12.46
C LEU A 178 -13.31 4.33 -13.77
N ASP A 179 -14.45 4.97 -14.01
CA ASP A 179 -15.27 4.80 -15.21
C ASP A 179 -14.79 5.70 -16.37
N ILE A 180 -13.48 5.68 -16.66
CA ILE A 180 -12.85 6.49 -17.72
C ILE A 180 -12.10 5.56 -18.66
N ASN A 181 -12.43 5.66 -19.94
CA ASN A 181 -11.79 4.89 -21.00
C ASN A 181 -10.91 5.82 -21.84
N ARG A 182 -9.75 5.30 -22.22
CA ARG A 182 -8.84 5.91 -23.19
C ARG A 182 -9.20 5.39 -24.58
N TYR A 183 -9.45 6.32 -25.48
CA TYR A 183 -9.77 6.07 -26.87
C TYR A 183 -8.65 6.59 -27.75
N GLU A 184 -8.12 5.72 -28.61
CA GLU A 184 -7.24 6.12 -29.68
C GLU A 184 -8.06 6.29 -30.95
N LEU A 185 -8.29 7.55 -31.30
CA LEU A 185 -9.10 7.98 -32.41
C LEU A 185 -8.20 8.33 -33.58
N LYS A 186 -8.40 7.70 -34.73
CA LYS A 186 -7.69 8.06 -35.95
C LYS A 186 -8.58 8.89 -36.85
N ASN A 187 -8.09 10.03 -37.30
CA ASN A 187 -8.79 10.81 -38.32
C ASN A 187 -8.60 10.13 -39.69
N SER A 188 -9.69 9.76 -40.35
CA SER A 188 -9.67 9.08 -41.65
C SER A 188 -9.11 9.96 -42.78
N THR A 189 -9.04 11.28 -42.58
CA THR A 189 -8.57 12.24 -43.59
C THR A 189 -7.11 12.69 -43.38
N SER A 190 -6.70 12.99 -42.14
CA SER A 190 -5.32 13.43 -41.85
C SER A 190 -4.38 12.29 -41.44
N GLY A 191 -4.92 11.14 -41.03
CA GLY A 191 -4.16 10.03 -40.49
C GLY A 191 -3.59 10.27 -39.08
N GLU A 192 -3.85 11.43 -38.48
CA GLU A 192 -3.44 11.75 -37.11
C GLU A 192 -4.20 10.91 -36.09
N ILE A 193 -3.48 10.48 -35.05
CA ILE A 193 -4.02 9.72 -33.93
C ILE A 193 -4.18 10.68 -32.77
N VAL A 194 -5.42 10.95 -32.39
CA VAL A 194 -5.78 11.77 -31.24
C VAL A 194 -6.20 10.84 -30.11
N VAL A 195 -5.58 10.97 -28.95
CA VAL A 195 -5.96 10.24 -27.75
C VAL A 195 -6.96 11.07 -26.97
N LYS A 196 -8.19 10.57 -26.81
CA LYS A 196 -9.23 11.20 -25.99
C LYS A 196 -9.60 10.32 -24.81
N HIS A 197 -9.98 10.95 -23.70
CA HIS A 197 -10.40 10.29 -22.48
C HIS A 197 -11.86 10.61 -22.24
N PHE A 198 -12.72 9.60 -22.22
CA PHE A 198 -14.16 9.78 -22.07
C PHE A 198 -14.67 9.06 -20.82
N GLY A 199 -15.53 9.74 -20.06
CA GLY A 199 -16.37 9.11 -19.06
C GLY A 199 -17.62 8.46 -19.69
N LYS A 200 -18.33 7.62 -18.94
CA LYS A 200 -19.56 6.94 -19.41
C LYS A 200 -20.61 7.86 -20.03
N ASP A 201 -20.77 9.07 -19.52
CA ASP A 201 -21.75 10.04 -20.04
C ASP A 201 -21.29 10.69 -21.36
N GLN A 202 -19.98 10.78 -21.58
CA GLN A 202 -19.40 11.32 -22.81
C GLN A 202 -19.25 10.26 -23.92
N GLU A 203 -19.28 8.97 -23.57
CA GLU A 203 -19.35 7.87 -24.54
C GLU A 203 -20.67 7.87 -25.31
N THR A 204 -21.77 8.34 -24.69
CA THR A 204 -23.10 8.40 -25.33
C THR A 204 -23.24 9.54 -26.33
N ASP A 205 -22.40 10.56 -26.24
CA ASP A 205 -22.46 11.72 -27.12
C ASP A 205 -21.65 11.47 -28.39
N GLN A 206 -22.37 11.18 -29.48
CA GLN A 206 -21.78 10.95 -30.82
C GLN A 206 -20.98 12.15 -31.33
N SER A 207 -21.23 13.36 -30.83
CA SER A 207 -20.46 14.58 -31.15
C SER A 207 -18.99 14.47 -30.76
N ASN A 208 -18.63 13.66 -29.76
CA ASN A 208 -17.25 13.53 -29.29
C ASN A 208 -16.35 12.72 -30.23
N PHE A 209 -16.97 11.96 -31.15
CA PHE A 209 -16.31 11.20 -32.21
C PHE A 209 -16.24 11.95 -33.54
N HIS A 210 -16.67 13.21 -33.55
CA HIS A 210 -16.46 14.12 -34.67
C HIS A 210 -15.36 15.12 -34.33
N ASP A 211 -14.50 15.40 -35.30
CA ASP A 211 -13.43 16.37 -35.13
C ASP A 211 -13.98 17.81 -35.16
N ALA A 212 -13.57 18.65 -34.21
CA ALA A 212 -14.17 19.98 -33.99
C ALA A 212 -13.92 20.95 -35.16
N GLU A 213 -12.87 20.72 -35.94
CA GLU A 213 -12.46 21.58 -37.06
C GLU A 213 -12.87 21.03 -38.43
N THR A 214 -12.89 19.71 -38.62
CA THR A 214 -13.13 19.10 -39.94
C THR A 214 -14.48 18.39 -40.06
N ASN A 215 -15.23 18.24 -38.95
CA ASN A 215 -16.48 17.48 -38.89
C ASN A 215 -16.35 16.04 -39.42
N ALA A 216 -15.11 15.54 -39.54
CA ALA A 216 -14.80 14.20 -40.02
C ALA A 216 -15.06 13.19 -38.89
N GLU A 217 -15.58 12.02 -39.26
CA GLU A 217 -15.73 10.89 -38.35
C GLU A 217 -14.35 10.38 -37.92
N LEU A 218 -14.12 10.32 -36.61
CA LEU A 218 -12.94 9.74 -36.02
C LEU A 218 -13.16 8.24 -35.80
N GLU A 219 -12.35 7.41 -36.44
CA GLU A 219 -12.42 5.96 -36.27
C GLU A 219 -11.77 5.54 -34.95
N VAL A 220 -12.48 4.75 -34.14
CA VAL A 220 -11.94 4.16 -32.92
C VAL A 220 -11.03 3.00 -33.29
N GLN A 221 -9.71 3.15 -33.13
CA GLN A 221 -8.77 2.05 -33.29
C GLN A 221 -8.70 1.17 -32.06
N GLU A 222 -8.52 1.80 -30.89
CA GLU A 222 -8.31 1.07 -29.65
C GLU A 222 -9.10 1.72 -28.52
N LYS A 223 -9.79 0.88 -27.75
CA LYS A 223 -10.49 1.24 -26.51
C LYS A 223 -9.84 0.48 -25.38
N MET A 224 -9.19 1.19 -24.46
CA MET A 224 -8.57 0.61 -23.28
C MET A 224 -9.05 1.34 -22.02
N PRO A 225 -9.37 0.62 -20.92
CA PRO A 225 -9.62 1.26 -19.63
C PRO A 225 -8.41 2.08 -19.19
N LEU A 226 -8.63 3.32 -18.76
CA LEU A 226 -7.52 4.20 -18.34
C LEU A 226 -6.74 3.60 -17.16
N LEU A 227 -7.43 2.87 -16.29
CA LEU A 227 -6.85 2.15 -15.16
C LEU A 227 -5.86 1.06 -15.60
N GLU A 228 -6.18 0.33 -16.66
CA GLU A 228 -5.31 -0.71 -17.23
C GLU A 228 -4.08 -0.08 -17.90
N TRP A 229 -4.28 1.04 -18.61
CA TRP A 229 -3.19 1.80 -19.20
C TRP A 229 -2.19 2.29 -18.13
N PHE A 230 -2.69 2.88 -17.03
CA PHE A 230 -1.81 3.28 -15.93
C PHE A 230 -1.03 2.11 -15.35
N ALA A 231 -1.64 0.93 -15.18
CA ALA A 231 -0.98 -0.26 -14.66
C ALA A 231 0.17 -0.76 -15.56
N ASN A 232 0.11 -0.49 -16.87
CA ASN A 232 1.16 -0.87 -17.81
C ASN A 232 2.27 0.21 -17.91
N GLU A 233 1.88 1.49 -17.92
CA GLU A 233 2.78 2.58 -18.29
C GLU A 233 3.43 3.29 -17.08
N TYR A 234 2.90 3.16 -15.85
CA TYR A 234 3.36 3.94 -14.67
C TYR A 234 4.87 3.85 -14.42
N LYS A 235 5.49 2.68 -14.69
CA LYS A 235 6.93 2.47 -14.49
C LYS A 235 7.78 3.32 -15.43
N ARG A 236 7.29 3.65 -16.62
CA ARG A 236 8.01 4.50 -17.59
C ARG A 236 8.12 5.94 -17.11
N PHE A 237 7.06 6.43 -16.46
CA PHE A 237 7.00 7.78 -15.89
C PHE A 237 7.69 7.88 -14.52
N GLY A 238 8.05 6.75 -13.92
CA GLY A 238 8.73 6.71 -12.63
C GLY A 238 7.85 7.10 -11.43
N CYS A 239 6.52 7.06 -11.58
CA CYS A 239 5.59 7.32 -10.49
C CYS A 239 5.24 6.03 -9.72
N THR A 240 4.80 6.17 -8.48
CA THR A 240 4.20 5.07 -7.70
C THR A 240 2.69 5.09 -7.88
N LEU A 241 2.12 4.02 -8.43
CA LEU A 241 0.67 3.89 -8.62
C LEU A 241 0.02 3.27 -7.37
N GLU A 242 -0.95 3.96 -6.79
CA GLU A 242 -1.71 3.52 -5.63
C GLU A 242 -3.21 3.51 -5.94
N PHE A 243 -3.85 2.37 -5.67
CA PHE A 243 -5.29 2.20 -5.87
C PHE A 243 -6.08 2.44 -4.59
N VAL A 244 -7.11 3.26 -4.69
CA VAL A 244 -7.98 3.63 -3.56
C VAL A 244 -9.41 3.18 -3.78
N THR A 245 -10.18 3.10 -2.70
CA THR A 245 -11.59 2.71 -2.68
C THR A 245 -12.46 3.83 -2.10
N ASN A 246 -13.77 3.71 -2.26
CA ASN A 246 -14.73 4.67 -1.70
C ASN A 246 -15.26 4.28 -0.31
N LYS A 247 -14.65 3.28 0.35
CA LYS A 247 -15.13 2.75 1.63
C LYS A 247 -14.84 3.68 2.82
N SER A 248 -13.77 4.47 2.74
CA SER A 248 -13.43 5.48 3.74
C SER A 248 -14.15 6.80 3.46
N GLN A 249 -14.31 7.64 4.48
CA GLN A 249 -14.89 8.98 4.32
C GLN A 249 -14.00 9.83 3.40
N GLU A 250 -12.69 9.74 3.58
CA GLU A 250 -11.68 10.42 2.77
C GLU A 250 -11.69 9.90 1.33
N GLY A 251 -11.78 8.58 1.12
CA GLY A 251 -11.91 7.98 -0.21
C GLY A 251 -13.20 8.39 -0.92
N SER A 252 -14.32 8.48 -0.19
CA SER A 252 -15.58 9.01 -0.74
C SER A 252 -15.45 10.48 -1.17
N GLN A 253 -14.74 11.31 -0.40
CA GLN A 253 -14.45 12.70 -0.77
C GLN A 253 -13.54 12.78 -2.00
N PHE A 254 -12.53 11.92 -2.09
CA PHE A 254 -11.63 11.85 -3.23
C PHE A 254 -12.39 11.49 -4.51
N CYS A 255 -13.21 10.44 -4.47
CA CYS A 255 -13.97 9.97 -5.63
C CYS A 255 -15.01 11.01 -6.09
N ARG A 256 -15.77 11.60 -5.16
CA ARG A 256 -16.86 12.55 -5.49
C ARG A 256 -16.38 13.97 -5.74
N GLY A 257 -15.32 14.40 -5.07
CA GLY A 257 -14.81 15.78 -5.14
C GLY A 257 -13.79 15.98 -6.26
N PHE A 258 -12.95 14.98 -6.53
CA PHE A 258 -11.81 15.09 -7.46
C PHE A 258 -11.91 14.14 -8.66
N GLY A 259 -13.08 13.53 -8.89
CA GLY A 259 -13.30 12.65 -10.04
C GLY A 259 -12.58 11.31 -9.98
N GLY A 260 -12.06 10.90 -8.81
CA GLY A 260 -11.43 9.60 -8.61
C GLY A 260 -10.03 9.46 -9.23
N ILE A 261 -9.43 10.55 -9.70
CA ILE A 261 -8.06 10.59 -10.21
C ILE A 261 -7.31 11.80 -9.65
N GLY A 262 -6.09 11.57 -9.18
CA GLY A 262 -5.26 12.62 -8.63
C GLY A 262 -3.83 12.14 -8.41
N GLY A 263 -2.95 13.06 -8.05
CA GLY A 263 -1.55 12.74 -7.82
C GLY A 263 -0.87 13.73 -6.89
N MET A 264 0.14 13.26 -6.18
CA MET A 264 1.09 14.09 -5.44
C MET A 264 2.30 14.36 -6.33
N LEU A 265 2.66 15.63 -6.49
CA LEU A 265 3.76 16.08 -7.32
C LEU A 265 5.06 16.14 -6.50
N ARG A 266 6.19 15.82 -7.14
CA ARG A 266 7.53 15.91 -6.55
C ARG A 266 7.95 17.36 -6.26
N TYR A 267 7.49 18.28 -7.12
CA TYR A 267 7.76 19.70 -7.07
C TYR A 267 6.49 20.48 -7.41
N GLN A 268 6.45 21.74 -6.99
CA GLN A 268 5.31 22.62 -7.26
C GLN A 268 5.20 22.85 -8.78
N LEU A 269 4.00 22.68 -9.32
CA LEU A 269 3.71 22.92 -10.73
C LEU A 269 2.50 23.85 -10.81
N ASP A 270 2.66 25.00 -11.46
CA ASP A 270 1.53 25.87 -11.77
C ASP A 270 0.81 25.34 -13.01
N MET A 271 -0.26 24.56 -12.79
CA MET A 271 -1.11 24.06 -13.88
C MET A 271 -1.78 25.20 -14.67
N ARG A 272 -2.07 26.32 -14.00
CA ARG A 272 -2.73 27.49 -14.60
C ARG A 272 -1.93 28.14 -15.73
N THR A 273 -0.60 28.11 -15.65
CA THR A 273 0.26 28.65 -16.72
C THR A 273 0.25 27.80 -17.98
N PHE A 274 -0.16 26.52 -17.89
CA PHE A 274 -0.16 25.63 -19.06
C PHE A 274 -1.42 25.75 -19.90
N ASP A 275 -2.57 26.08 -19.31
CA ASP A 275 -3.78 26.38 -20.08
C ASP A 275 -3.64 27.70 -20.85
N GLU A 276 -2.92 28.69 -20.28
CA GLU A 276 -2.61 29.95 -20.99
C GLU A 276 -1.61 29.77 -22.14
N LEU A 277 -0.73 28.76 -22.08
CA LEU A 277 0.22 28.45 -23.15
C LEU A 277 -0.43 27.63 -24.27
N SER A 278 -1.38 26.74 -23.98
CA SER A 278 -2.09 25.99 -25.02
C SER A 278 -3.03 26.84 -25.87
N ASP A 279 -3.56 27.94 -25.32
CA ASP A 279 -4.39 28.91 -26.06
C ASP A 279 -3.57 30.04 -26.71
N GLY A 280 -2.24 30.05 -26.54
CA GLY A 280 -1.39 31.21 -26.80
C GLY A 280 -0.29 31.06 -27.87
N GLU A 281 -0.12 29.91 -28.52
CA GLU A 281 0.89 29.77 -29.59
C GLU A 281 0.41 30.35 -30.94
N VAL A 282 0.35 31.68 -31.01
CA VAL A 282 0.61 32.41 -32.26
C VAL A 282 1.79 33.35 -32.00
N TYR A 283 3.01 32.81 -32.05
CA TYR A 283 4.18 33.64 -32.28
C TYR A 283 4.18 34.06 -33.75
N GLU A 284 3.46 35.15 -34.07
CA GLU A 284 3.80 35.96 -35.24
C GLU A 284 5.13 36.67 -34.95
N ASP A 285 6.24 36.02 -35.29
CA ASP A 285 7.51 36.72 -35.47
C ASP A 285 7.37 37.65 -36.69
N SER A 286 7.15 38.93 -36.42
CA SER A 286 7.31 40.03 -37.36
C SER A 286 7.96 41.20 -36.63
N ASP A 287 9.29 41.23 -36.65
CA ASP A 287 10.12 42.42 -36.94
C ASP A 287 11.61 42.04 -37.11
#